data_AF-A0A2P6V8I0-F1
#
_entry.id   AF-A0A2P6V8I0-F1
#
_cell.length_a   1.000
_cell.length_b   1.000
_cell.length_c   1.000
_cell.angle_alpha   90.00
_cell.angle_beta   90.00
_cell.angle_gamma   90.00
#
_symmetry.space_group_name_H-M   'P 1'
#
loop_
_entity.id
_entity.type
_entity.pdbx_description
1 polymer ?
#
loop_
_entity_poly.entity_id
_entity_poly.type
_entity_poly.pdbx_seq_one_letter_code
_entity_poly.pdbx_strand_id
1 'polypeptide(L)'
;MLRQLGVAEAAGGLAAAAAEQRQQQQQQAPRGPPRPRERRPALPAAALAARKSKRQRGERPLAVEEAVAEAAAELIGGDAPDLAGASEKDLEHGALLDLEAYFQLMGQDVSGAVHTDGRFRGWVSPAVCERYDIPPDPAAAWEAGGGGNFSFKIDKTAIPAAQRARGWSDARAFSHTQLVKNPNAYFYRHVAPHEQQAQGEWIEEEHQAFVETARAHGVGDKWGLFASHLPQRVGYQCSAYYRDVVIPSGLVIDRRFKMTRAGKAVYVG
;
A
#
# COMPACT_ATOMS: atom_id res chain seq x y z
N MET A 1 -5.28 24.39 -68.53
CA MET A 1 -4.24 25.39 -68.21
C MET A 1 -4.32 25.69 -66.72
N LEU A 2 -3.18 25.53 -66.01
CA LEU A 2 -2.97 25.87 -64.60
C LEU A 2 -3.24 27.36 -64.29
N ARG A 3 -3.69 27.70 -63.06
CA ARG A 3 -2.83 28.32 -62.03
C ARG A 3 -3.59 28.86 -60.80
N GLN A 4 -2.95 28.63 -59.65
CA GLN A 4 -2.75 29.53 -58.50
C GLN A 4 -3.96 29.94 -57.65
N LEU A 5 -4.10 29.30 -56.48
CA LEU A 5 -4.44 29.99 -55.23
C LEU A 5 -3.80 29.24 -54.04
N GLY A 6 -3.17 29.98 -53.11
CA GLY A 6 -3.19 29.60 -51.69
C GLY A 6 -1.89 29.21 -50.96
N VAL A 7 -0.70 29.74 -51.30
CA VAL A 7 0.54 29.48 -50.50
C VAL A 7 1.02 30.70 -49.69
N ALA A 8 0.33 31.85 -49.75
CA ALA A 8 0.81 33.09 -49.15
C ALA A 8 0.42 33.30 -47.66
N GLU A 9 -0.64 32.66 -47.14
CA GLU A 9 -1.10 32.93 -45.76
C GLU A 9 -0.44 32.06 -44.68
N ALA A 10 0.14 30.90 -45.01
CA ALA A 10 0.74 30.02 -44.01
C ALA A 10 2.11 30.49 -43.49
N ALA A 11 2.79 31.39 -44.22
CA ALA A 11 4.12 31.88 -43.83
C ALA A 11 4.07 33.03 -42.78
N GLY A 12 2.97 33.78 -42.72
CA GLY A 12 2.83 34.92 -41.78
C GLY A 12 2.63 34.50 -40.33
N GLY A 13 1.88 33.41 -40.08
CA GLY A 13 1.56 32.95 -38.73
C GLY A 13 2.74 32.34 -37.97
N LEU A 14 3.66 31.65 -38.67
CA LEU A 14 4.85 31.04 -38.06
C LEU A 14 5.92 32.07 -37.66
N ALA A 15 6.02 33.17 -38.40
CA ALA A 15 6.95 34.25 -38.08
C ALA A 15 6.53 35.04 -36.83
N ALA A 16 5.22 35.23 -36.61
CA ALA A 16 4.68 35.91 -35.43
C ALA A 16 4.89 35.09 -34.14
N ALA A 17 4.63 33.78 -34.18
CA ALA A 17 4.82 32.89 -33.02
C ALA A 17 6.30 32.75 -32.59
N ALA A 18 7.24 32.77 -33.55
CA ALA A 18 8.66 32.71 -33.25
C ALA A 18 9.21 34.02 -32.64
N ALA A 19 8.60 35.17 -32.96
CA ALA A 19 8.97 36.46 -32.39
C ALA A 19 8.51 36.60 -30.93
N GLU A 20 7.31 36.11 -30.58
CA GLU A 20 6.81 36.10 -29.19
C GLU A 20 7.64 35.17 -28.28
N GLN A 21 8.05 34.00 -28.77
CA GLN A 21 8.93 33.11 -28.00
C GLN A 21 10.32 33.72 -27.75
N ARG A 22 10.86 34.50 -28.70
CA ARG A 22 12.15 35.19 -28.52
C ARG A 22 12.07 36.36 -27.53
N GLN A 23 10.95 37.08 -27.49
CA GLN A 23 10.74 38.14 -26.48
C GLN A 23 10.55 37.56 -25.07
N GLN A 24 9.89 36.40 -24.92
CA GLN A 24 9.76 35.73 -23.62
C GLN A 24 11.08 35.15 -23.12
N GLN A 25 11.98 34.68 -24.00
CA GLN A 25 13.32 34.22 -23.62
C GLN A 25 14.25 35.36 -23.20
N GLN A 26 14.10 36.57 -23.77
CA GLN A 26 14.97 37.72 -23.44
C GLN A 26 14.61 38.41 -22.10
N GLN A 27 13.46 38.11 -21.50
CA GLN A 27 13.06 38.67 -20.19
C GLN A 27 13.48 37.80 -18.99
N GLN A 28 14.10 36.64 -19.20
CA GLN A 28 14.61 35.81 -18.10
C GLN A 28 16.05 36.21 -17.74
N ALA A 29 16.18 37.09 -16.75
CA ALA A 29 17.47 37.44 -16.14
C ALA A 29 18.21 36.20 -15.63
N PRO A 30 19.56 36.16 -15.68
CA PRO A 30 20.32 35.02 -15.19
C PRO A 30 20.09 34.82 -13.69
N ARG A 31 19.61 33.63 -13.31
CA ARG A 31 19.50 33.22 -11.91
C ARG A 31 20.91 33.17 -11.32
N GLY A 32 21.20 34.07 -10.39
CA GLY A 32 22.44 34.06 -9.61
C GLY A 32 22.63 32.73 -8.85
N PRO A 33 23.86 32.46 -8.36
CA PRO A 33 24.17 31.20 -7.69
C PRO A 33 23.24 30.96 -6.49
N PRO A 34 22.85 29.70 -6.22
CA PRO A 34 21.98 29.37 -5.10
C PRO A 34 22.65 29.79 -3.79
N ARG A 35 21.95 30.62 -2.99
CA ARG A 35 22.40 30.96 -1.65
C ARG A 35 22.51 29.66 -0.82
N PRO A 36 23.56 29.48 0.00
CA PRO A 36 23.63 28.37 0.93
C PRO A 36 22.40 28.38 1.83
N ARG A 37 21.68 27.25 1.90
CA ARG A 37 20.61 27.07 2.88
C ARG A 37 21.21 27.18 4.28
N GLU A 38 20.93 28.27 4.98
CA GLU A 38 21.13 28.33 6.42
C GLU A 38 20.34 27.17 7.04
N ARG A 39 21.07 26.24 7.66
CA ARG A 39 20.47 25.18 8.46
C ARG A 39 19.74 25.86 9.61
N ARG A 40 18.41 25.74 9.62
CA ARG A 40 17.61 25.96 10.83
C ARG A 40 18.30 25.20 11.98
N PRO A 41 18.63 25.85 13.11
CA PRO A 41 19.15 25.14 14.26
C PRO A 41 18.12 24.08 14.67
N ALA A 42 18.61 22.86 14.94
CA ALA A 42 17.76 21.78 15.41
C ALA A 42 17.09 22.23 16.71
N LEU A 43 15.76 22.15 16.76
CA LEU A 43 15.03 22.24 18.02
C LEU A 43 15.57 21.10 18.92
N PRO A 44 15.85 21.38 20.22
CA PRO A 44 16.31 20.33 21.12
C PRO A 44 15.26 19.22 21.13
N ALA A 45 15.71 18.00 20.81
CA ALA A 45 14.86 16.83 20.91
C ALA A 45 14.39 16.72 22.36
N ALA A 46 13.12 17.05 22.60
CA ALA A 46 12.48 16.71 23.86
C ALA A 46 12.58 15.18 23.98
N ALA A 47 13.43 14.72 24.88
CA ALA A 47 13.62 13.31 25.16
C ALA A 47 12.29 12.76 25.70
N LEU A 48 11.45 12.25 24.80
CA LEU A 48 10.30 11.44 25.19
C LEU A 48 10.86 10.24 25.96
N ALA A 49 10.60 10.20 27.25
CA ALA A 49 11.04 9.12 28.11
C ALA A 49 10.56 7.79 27.52
N ALA A 50 11.51 6.92 27.20
CA ALA A 50 11.20 5.58 26.70
C ALA A 50 10.34 4.87 27.75
N ARG A 51 9.08 4.56 27.41
CA ARG A 51 8.21 3.73 28.25
C ARG A 51 8.84 2.34 28.37
N LYS A 52 9.50 2.10 29.50
CA LYS A 52 10.02 0.77 29.86
C LYS A 52 8.86 -0.20 30.06
N SER A 53 8.94 -1.37 29.43
CA SER A 53 7.94 -2.43 29.58
C SER A 53 7.88 -2.95 31.02
N LYS A 54 6.76 -3.56 31.44
CA LYS A 54 6.59 -4.13 32.80
C LYS A 54 7.75 -5.05 33.22
N ARG A 55 8.31 -5.83 32.28
CA ARG A 55 9.51 -6.66 32.49
C ARG A 55 10.76 -5.87 32.85
N GLN A 56 10.94 -4.67 32.30
CA GLN A 56 12.08 -3.80 32.61
C GLN A 56 11.89 -3.03 33.93
N ARG A 57 10.70 -3.07 34.54
CA ARG A 57 10.41 -2.47 35.85
C ARG A 57 10.56 -3.46 37.01
N GLY A 58 10.98 -4.70 36.75
CA GLY A 58 11.18 -5.71 37.79
C GLY A 58 9.88 -6.28 38.37
N GLU A 59 8.74 -5.99 37.75
CA GLU A 59 7.45 -6.56 38.14
C GLU A 59 7.44 -8.07 37.79
N ARG A 60 7.19 -8.92 38.80
CA ARG A 60 7.08 -10.37 38.60
C ARG A 60 5.93 -10.63 37.61
N PRO A 61 6.11 -11.52 36.62
CA PRO A 61 4.98 -12.00 35.83
C PRO A 61 3.92 -12.58 36.77
N LEU A 62 2.68 -12.12 36.64
CA LEU A 62 1.54 -12.74 37.33
C LEU A 62 1.45 -14.20 36.92
N ALA A 63 1.15 -15.08 37.88
CA ALA A 63 0.80 -16.46 37.54
C ALA A 63 -0.48 -16.45 36.70
N VAL A 64 -0.67 -17.46 35.84
CA VAL A 64 -1.84 -17.53 34.94
C VAL A 64 -3.14 -17.44 35.73
N GLU A 65 -3.21 -18.09 36.89
CA GLU A 65 -4.34 -18.02 37.83
C GLU A 65 -4.58 -16.61 38.38
N GLU A 66 -3.50 -15.88 38.73
CA GLU A 66 -3.57 -14.50 39.25
C GLU A 66 -4.04 -13.53 38.16
N ALA A 67 -3.56 -13.69 36.92
CA ALA A 67 -3.97 -12.87 35.78
C ALA A 67 -5.43 -13.12 35.38
N VAL A 68 -5.91 -14.36 35.49
CA VAL A 68 -7.30 -14.72 35.23
C VAL A 68 -8.22 -14.19 36.32
N ALA A 69 -7.80 -14.25 37.59
CA ALA A 69 -8.56 -13.70 38.71
C ALA A 69 -8.66 -12.16 38.66
N GLU A 70 -7.58 -11.46 38.29
CA GLU A 70 -7.59 -10.01 38.11
C GLU A 70 -8.51 -9.58 36.96
N ALA A 71 -8.44 -10.29 35.81
CA ALA A 71 -9.33 -10.06 34.68
C ALA A 71 -10.81 -10.36 35.01
N ALA A 72 -11.08 -11.38 35.82
CA ALA A 72 -12.43 -11.73 36.26
C ALA A 72 -13.00 -10.70 37.25
N ALA A 73 -12.16 -10.15 38.14
CA ALA A 73 -12.57 -9.11 39.08
C ALA A 73 -12.93 -7.78 38.38
N GLU A 74 -12.21 -7.42 37.30
CA GLU A 74 -12.56 -6.25 36.47
C GLU A 74 -13.90 -6.42 35.72
N LEU A 75 -14.29 -7.66 35.38
CA LEU A 75 -15.52 -7.95 34.63
C LEU A 75 -16.80 -7.96 35.48
N ILE A 76 -16.71 -8.16 36.79
CA ILE A 76 -17.88 -8.36 37.67
C ILE A 76 -18.34 -7.05 38.36
N GLY A 77 -17.49 -6.01 38.40
CA GLY A 77 -17.74 -4.78 39.16
C GLY A 77 -18.40 -3.61 38.42
N GLY A 78 -18.84 -3.76 37.18
CA GLY A 78 -19.38 -2.65 36.37
C GLY A 78 -20.89 -2.52 36.45
N ASP A 79 -21.40 -1.66 37.34
CA ASP A 79 -22.75 -1.08 37.22
C ASP A 79 -22.91 -0.42 35.84
N ALA A 80 -24.10 -0.59 35.22
CA ALA A 80 -24.40 -0.08 33.90
C ALA A 80 -24.20 1.46 33.86
N PRO A 81 -23.26 1.99 33.05
CA PRO A 81 -23.04 3.42 33.01
C PRO A 81 -24.11 4.11 32.15
N ASP A 82 -24.64 5.19 32.71
CA ASP A 82 -25.48 6.19 32.05
C ASP A 82 -24.77 6.74 30.79
N LEU A 83 -25.38 6.50 29.62
CA LEU A 83 -24.78 6.66 28.30
C LEU A 83 -24.77 8.10 27.76
N ALA A 84 -25.09 9.09 28.59
CA ALA A 84 -25.14 10.49 28.15
C ALA A 84 -23.76 11.17 28.06
N GLY A 85 -22.67 10.52 28.50
CA GLY A 85 -21.34 11.17 28.64
C GLY A 85 -20.13 10.32 28.27
N ALA A 86 -20.27 9.27 27.45
CA ALA A 86 -19.14 8.41 27.08
C ALA A 86 -18.15 9.13 26.14
N SER A 87 -16.85 9.03 26.43
CA SER A 87 -15.80 9.62 25.58
C SER A 87 -15.55 8.77 24.34
N GLU A 88 -14.98 9.37 23.27
CA GLU A 88 -14.68 8.71 22.00
C GLU A 88 -13.80 7.44 22.16
N LYS A 89 -13.00 7.37 23.24
CA LYS A 89 -12.21 6.19 23.62
C LYS A 89 -13.02 5.04 24.21
N ASP A 90 -14.15 5.32 24.84
CA ASP A 90 -15.04 4.30 25.43
C ASP A 90 -15.88 3.63 24.33
N LEU A 91 -16.15 4.36 23.24
CA LEU A 91 -16.85 3.86 22.05
C LEU A 91 -15.97 2.95 21.17
N GLU A 92 -14.64 3.08 21.22
CA GLU A 92 -13.70 2.17 20.53
C GLU A 92 -13.69 0.76 21.15
N HIS A 93 -14.10 0.62 22.41
CA HIS A 93 -14.12 -0.67 23.14
C HIS A 93 -15.52 -1.30 23.21
N GLY A 94 -16.50 -0.76 22.48
CA GLY A 94 -17.77 -1.45 22.26
C GLY A 94 -17.52 -2.82 21.62
N ALA A 95 -18.30 -3.83 22.03
CA ALA A 95 -18.16 -5.20 21.54
C ALA A 95 -17.97 -5.24 20.01
N LEU A 96 -16.82 -5.77 19.57
CA LEU A 96 -16.49 -5.90 18.15
C LEU A 96 -17.57 -6.74 17.46
N LEU A 97 -18.18 -6.17 16.43
CA LEU A 97 -19.24 -6.82 15.66
C LEU A 97 -18.63 -7.61 14.51
N ASP A 98 -19.18 -8.80 14.24
CA ASP A 98 -18.85 -9.50 13.01
C ASP A 98 -19.33 -8.66 11.80
N LEU A 99 -18.63 -8.76 10.67
CA LEU A 99 -18.89 -7.88 9.51
C LEU A 99 -20.36 -7.93 9.06
N GLU A 100 -20.92 -9.14 8.92
CA GLU A 100 -22.32 -9.33 8.51
C GLU A 100 -23.30 -8.68 9.50
N ALA A 101 -23.07 -8.84 10.80
CA ALA A 101 -23.89 -8.22 11.84
C ALA A 101 -23.78 -6.69 11.82
N TYR A 102 -22.60 -6.15 11.55
CA TYR A 102 -22.40 -4.71 11.39
C TYR A 102 -23.17 -4.17 10.18
N PHE A 103 -23.05 -4.80 9.00
CA PHE A 103 -23.75 -4.34 7.80
C PHE A 103 -25.27 -4.49 7.90
N GLN A 104 -25.74 -5.56 8.54
CA GLN A 104 -27.16 -5.71 8.85
C GLN A 104 -27.68 -4.60 9.76
N LEU A 105 -26.91 -4.20 10.78
CA LEU A 105 -27.25 -3.07 11.65
C LEU A 105 -27.29 -1.73 10.89
N MET A 106 -26.38 -1.56 9.92
CA MET A 106 -26.34 -0.37 9.06
C MET A 106 -27.40 -0.39 7.95
N GLY A 107 -28.17 -1.49 7.82
CA GLY A 107 -29.16 -1.66 6.75
C GLY A 107 -28.55 -1.77 5.35
N GLN A 108 -27.28 -2.16 5.25
CA GLN A 108 -26.58 -2.33 3.97
C GLN A 108 -26.70 -3.77 3.50
N ASP A 109 -27.07 -3.95 2.22
CA ASP A 109 -27.10 -5.27 1.59
C ASP A 109 -25.69 -5.67 1.16
N VAL A 110 -25.21 -6.79 1.72
CA VAL A 110 -23.90 -7.40 1.42
C VAL A 110 -24.03 -8.72 0.68
N SER A 111 -25.20 -9.04 0.13
CA SER A 111 -25.44 -10.27 -0.62
C SER A 111 -24.49 -10.47 -1.82
N GLY A 112 -24.06 -9.37 -2.45
CA GLY A 112 -23.09 -9.35 -3.56
C GLY A 112 -21.62 -9.31 -3.15
N ALA A 113 -21.32 -9.30 -1.85
CA ALA A 113 -19.97 -9.15 -1.33
C ALA A 113 -19.11 -10.39 -1.59
N VAL A 114 -17.83 -10.18 -1.85
CA VAL A 114 -16.85 -11.27 -2.01
C VAL A 114 -16.55 -11.85 -0.63
N HIS A 115 -16.84 -13.12 -0.42
CA HIS A 115 -16.50 -13.82 0.81
C HIS A 115 -15.10 -14.42 0.68
N THR A 116 -14.19 -14.07 1.59
CA THR A 116 -12.79 -14.52 1.54
C THR A 116 -12.41 -15.28 2.82
N ASP A 117 -11.56 -16.29 2.66
CA ASP A 117 -10.85 -16.99 3.75
C ASP A 117 -9.54 -16.28 4.13
N GLY A 118 -9.27 -15.14 3.48
CA GLY A 118 -8.07 -14.35 3.71
C GLY A 118 -6.86 -14.79 2.89
N ARG A 119 -7.04 -15.69 1.92
CA ARG A 119 -5.97 -16.22 1.09
C ARG A 119 -6.12 -15.78 -0.36
N PHE A 120 -5.06 -15.20 -0.90
CA PHE A 120 -4.88 -14.96 -2.32
C PHE A 120 -4.32 -16.22 -2.99
N ARG A 121 -5.03 -16.71 -4.01
CA ARG A 121 -4.69 -17.93 -4.77
C ARG A 121 -4.16 -17.63 -6.16
N GLY A 122 -4.18 -16.37 -6.58
CA GLY A 122 -3.64 -15.95 -7.86
C GLY A 122 -2.11 -15.97 -7.90
N TRP A 123 -1.59 -15.81 -9.11
CA TRP A 123 -0.17 -15.57 -9.37
C TRP A 123 0.04 -14.13 -9.86
N VAL A 124 1.26 -13.82 -10.30
CA VAL A 124 1.57 -12.55 -10.96
C VAL A 124 0.66 -12.37 -12.18
N SER A 125 0.22 -11.13 -12.44
CA SER A 125 -0.61 -10.82 -13.60
C SER A 125 0.01 -11.36 -14.91
N PRO A 126 -0.77 -12.02 -15.79
CA PRO A 126 -0.26 -12.59 -17.03
C PRO A 126 0.51 -11.59 -17.90
N ALA A 127 0.04 -10.33 -17.96
CA ALA A 127 0.69 -9.27 -18.73
C ALA A 127 2.08 -8.91 -18.16
N VAL A 128 2.24 -9.00 -16.84
CA VAL A 128 3.51 -8.77 -16.16
C VAL A 128 4.43 -9.98 -16.33
N CYS A 129 3.88 -11.21 -16.29
CA CYS A 129 4.63 -12.42 -16.59
C CYS A 129 5.27 -12.38 -17.98
N GLU A 130 4.49 -12.05 -19.01
CA GLU A 130 4.96 -11.96 -20.38
C GLU A 130 6.02 -10.86 -20.56
N ARG A 131 5.80 -9.68 -19.96
CA ARG A 131 6.68 -8.52 -20.14
C ARG A 131 8.07 -8.70 -19.51
N TYR A 132 8.18 -9.46 -18.42
CA TYR A 132 9.43 -9.58 -17.65
C TYR A 132 9.93 -11.03 -17.54
N ASP A 133 9.45 -11.90 -18.42
CA ASP A 133 9.83 -13.32 -18.47
C ASP A 133 9.67 -14.02 -17.11
N ILE A 134 8.65 -13.66 -16.35
CA ILE A 134 8.33 -14.34 -15.09
C ILE A 134 7.51 -15.58 -15.45
N PRO A 135 7.89 -16.77 -14.94
CA PRO A 135 7.12 -17.98 -15.22
C PRO A 135 5.64 -17.80 -14.87
N PRO A 136 4.72 -18.30 -15.73
CA PRO A 136 3.30 -18.03 -15.62
C PRO A 136 2.65 -18.76 -14.43
N ASP A 137 3.33 -19.76 -13.87
CA ASP A 137 2.85 -20.52 -12.74
C ASP A 137 3.86 -20.56 -11.58
N PRO A 138 3.39 -20.69 -10.33
CA PRO A 138 4.26 -20.71 -9.15
C PRO A 138 5.24 -21.89 -9.14
N ALA A 139 4.87 -23.03 -9.72
CA ALA A 139 5.70 -24.24 -9.72
C ALA A 139 6.87 -24.09 -10.70
N ALA A 140 6.64 -23.60 -11.91
CA ALA A 140 7.68 -23.25 -12.87
C ALA A 140 8.58 -22.13 -12.33
N ALA A 141 8.03 -21.15 -11.61
CA ALA A 141 8.85 -20.14 -10.92
C ALA A 141 9.75 -20.76 -9.85
N TRP A 142 9.25 -21.74 -9.10
CA TRP A 142 10.01 -22.48 -8.10
C TRP A 142 11.12 -23.33 -8.72
N GLU A 143 10.82 -24.05 -9.81
CA GLU A 143 11.78 -24.88 -10.54
C GLU A 143 12.87 -24.04 -11.22
N ALA A 144 12.47 -22.97 -11.95
CA ALA A 144 13.42 -22.11 -12.66
C ALA A 144 14.24 -21.20 -11.74
N GLY A 145 13.60 -20.70 -10.67
CA GLY A 145 14.26 -19.89 -9.63
C GLY A 145 15.05 -20.71 -8.62
N GLY A 146 14.93 -22.05 -8.72
CA GLY A 146 15.63 -23.04 -7.92
C GLY A 146 15.38 -22.86 -6.44
N GLY A 147 14.14 -23.10 -5.97
CA GLY A 147 13.67 -23.27 -4.59
C GLY A 147 14.66 -23.04 -3.45
N GLY A 148 15.33 -21.89 -3.46
CA GLY A 148 16.59 -21.73 -2.74
C GLY A 148 16.32 -21.48 -1.28
N ASN A 149 17.29 -21.86 -0.45
CA ASN A 149 17.28 -21.55 0.97
C ASN A 149 17.05 -20.04 1.14
N PHE A 150 15.88 -19.64 1.67
CA PHE A 150 15.49 -18.25 1.81
C PHE A 150 16.50 -17.55 2.73
N SER A 151 17.49 -16.88 2.14
CA SER A 151 18.40 -16.04 2.90
C SER A 151 17.69 -14.73 3.20
N PHE A 152 17.36 -14.51 4.48
CA PHE A 152 16.88 -13.22 4.97
C PHE A 152 17.94 -12.10 4.85
N LYS A 153 19.20 -12.45 4.57
CA LYS A 153 20.29 -11.50 4.37
C LYS A 153 20.44 -11.20 2.89
N ILE A 154 20.34 -9.91 2.56
CA ILE A 154 20.78 -9.37 1.27
C ILE A 154 22.27 -9.60 1.17
N ASP A 155 22.66 -10.66 0.46
CA ASP A 155 24.06 -10.81 0.10
C ASP A 155 24.35 -9.74 -0.95
N LYS A 156 25.05 -8.68 -0.53
CA LYS A 156 25.43 -7.59 -1.41
C LYS A 156 26.21 -8.11 -2.60
N THR A 157 26.94 -9.23 -2.49
CA THR A 157 27.69 -9.83 -3.59
C THR A 157 26.78 -10.45 -4.65
N ALA A 158 25.56 -10.87 -4.29
CA ALA A 158 24.58 -11.47 -5.19
C ALA A 158 23.88 -10.46 -6.12
N ILE A 159 24.14 -9.15 -5.96
CA ILE A 159 23.65 -8.13 -6.89
C ILE A 159 24.55 -8.13 -8.15
N PRO A 160 24.00 -8.36 -9.36
CA PRO A 160 24.76 -8.26 -10.61
C PRO A 160 25.43 -6.89 -10.80
N ALA A 161 26.69 -6.87 -11.24
CA ALA A 161 27.44 -5.64 -11.47
C ALA A 161 26.74 -4.70 -12.48
N ALA A 162 26.08 -5.25 -13.49
CA ALA A 162 25.29 -4.50 -14.46
C ALA A 162 24.12 -3.71 -13.84
N GLN A 163 23.53 -4.21 -12.74
CA GLN A 163 22.44 -3.51 -12.06
C GLN A 163 22.97 -2.39 -11.15
N ARG A 164 24.14 -2.56 -10.53
CA ARG A 164 24.82 -1.47 -9.80
C ARG A 164 25.28 -0.36 -10.74
N ALA A 165 25.74 -0.70 -11.94
CA ALA A 165 26.20 0.25 -12.96
C ALA A 165 25.08 1.18 -13.49
N ARG A 166 23.80 0.84 -13.27
CA ARG A 166 22.64 1.70 -13.60
C ARG A 166 22.45 2.88 -12.64
N GLY A 167 23.35 3.07 -11.66
CA GLY A 167 23.24 4.11 -10.63
C GLY A 167 22.12 3.85 -9.61
N TRP A 168 21.63 2.61 -9.54
CA TRP A 168 20.60 2.21 -8.58
C TRP A 168 21.20 2.04 -7.18
N SER A 169 20.41 2.35 -6.15
CA SER A 169 20.79 1.97 -4.78
C SER A 169 20.88 0.45 -4.65
N ASP A 170 21.74 -0.04 -3.75
CA ASP A 170 21.87 -1.48 -3.46
C ASP A 170 20.51 -2.14 -3.19
N ALA A 171 19.62 -1.43 -2.49
CA ALA A 171 18.26 -1.91 -2.23
C ALA A 171 17.42 -2.06 -3.49
N ARG A 172 17.48 -1.11 -4.44
CA ARG A 172 16.73 -1.18 -5.70
C ARG A 172 17.27 -2.27 -6.61
N ALA A 173 18.59 -2.44 -6.66
CA ALA A 173 19.23 -3.50 -7.43
C ALA A 173 18.91 -4.89 -6.84
N PHE A 174 18.96 -5.05 -5.52
CA PHE A 174 18.54 -6.29 -4.86
C PHE A 174 17.04 -6.57 -5.07
N SER A 175 16.16 -5.59 -4.90
CA SER A 175 14.74 -5.80 -5.18
C SER A 175 14.52 -6.29 -6.61
N HIS A 176 15.24 -5.75 -7.59
CA HIS A 176 15.10 -6.20 -8.98
C HIS A 176 15.48 -7.67 -9.17
N THR A 177 16.41 -8.24 -8.39
CA THR A 177 16.69 -9.70 -8.45
C THR A 177 15.55 -10.53 -7.87
N GLN A 178 14.73 -9.94 -7.00
CA GLN A 178 13.56 -10.59 -6.41
C GLN A 178 12.36 -10.64 -7.36
N LEU A 179 12.32 -9.87 -8.45
CA LEU A 179 11.19 -9.86 -9.38
C LEU A 179 10.85 -11.27 -9.89
N VAL A 180 11.87 -12.05 -10.28
CA VAL A 180 11.69 -13.43 -10.77
C VAL A 180 11.67 -14.44 -9.63
N LYS A 181 12.52 -14.27 -8.61
CA LYS A 181 12.69 -15.24 -7.52
C LYS A 181 11.59 -15.20 -6.46
N ASN A 182 11.12 -14.01 -6.10
CA ASN A 182 10.07 -13.79 -5.12
C ASN A 182 9.25 -12.56 -5.53
N PRO A 183 8.37 -12.70 -6.54
CA PRO A 183 7.59 -11.59 -7.06
C PRO A 183 6.72 -10.95 -5.97
N ASN A 184 6.23 -11.72 -5.00
CA ASN A 184 5.46 -11.17 -3.88
C ASN A 184 6.27 -10.14 -3.09
N ALA A 185 7.53 -10.42 -2.77
CA ALA A 185 8.39 -9.48 -2.04
C ALA A 185 8.70 -8.22 -2.87
N TYR A 186 8.87 -8.37 -4.19
CA TYR A 186 9.11 -7.25 -5.10
C TYR A 186 7.89 -6.32 -5.16
N PHE A 187 6.73 -6.86 -5.56
CA PHE A 187 5.51 -6.08 -5.77
C PHE A 187 4.90 -5.53 -4.49
N TYR A 188 5.32 -6.03 -3.33
CA TYR A 188 4.93 -5.44 -2.05
C TYR A 188 5.43 -3.99 -1.89
N ARG A 189 6.59 -3.65 -2.47
CA ARG A 189 7.23 -2.33 -2.33
C ARG A 189 7.48 -1.60 -3.63
N HIS A 190 7.40 -2.29 -4.75
CA HIS A 190 7.74 -1.75 -6.06
C HIS A 190 6.63 -2.05 -7.06
N VAL A 191 6.42 -1.12 -7.98
CA VAL A 191 5.59 -1.36 -9.17
C VAL A 191 6.41 -2.10 -10.22
N ALA A 192 5.76 -2.52 -11.31
CA ALA A 192 6.46 -3.13 -12.43
C ALA A 192 7.60 -2.22 -12.94
N PRO A 193 8.74 -2.78 -13.40
CA PRO A 193 9.83 -1.98 -13.93
C PRO A 193 9.36 -1.02 -15.02
N HIS A 194 9.85 0.22 -15.00
CA HIS A 194 9.46 1.32 -15.92
C HIS A 194 8.09 1.96 -15.64
N GLU A 195 7.33 1.49 -14.65
CA GLU A 195 6.14 2.19 -14.17
C GLU A 195 6.49 3.13 -13.01
N GLN A 196 5.67 4.17 -12.82
CA GLN A 196 5.77 5.08 -11.69
C GLN A 196 4.70 4.70 -10.66
N GLN A 197 5.06 4.74 -9.39
CA GLN A 197 4.13 4.48 -8.32
C GLN A 197 3.16 5.66 -8.17
N ALA A 198 1.86 5.36 -8.16
CA ALA A 198 0.83 6.34 -7.86
C ALA A 198 0.93 6.78 -6.39
N GLN A 199 1.04 8.08 -6.17
CA GLN A 199 1.02 8.73 -4.86
C GLN A 199 -0.24 9.60 -4.80
N GLY A 200 -1.35 9.03 -4.34
CA GLY A 200 -2.63 9.73 -4.32
C GLY A 200 -3.80 8.83 -3.93
N GLU A 201 -4.98 9.44 -3.95
CA GLU A 201 -6.28 8.77 -3.76
C GLU A 201 -6.50 7.68 -4.80
N TRP A 202 -7.36 6.71 -4.48
CA TRP A 202 -7.73 5.63 -5.39
C TRP A 202 -8.78 6.13 -6.37
N ILE A 203 -8.56 5.91 -7.66
CA ILE A 203 -9.55 6.23 -8.70
C ILE A 203 -10.53 5.06 -8.88
N GLU A 204 -11.67 5.32 -9.51
CA GLU A 204 -12.74 4.33 -9.66
C GLU A 204 -12.29 3.11 -10.48
N GLU A 205 -11.44 3.32 -11.49
CA GLU A 205 -10.89 2.23 -12.30
C GLU A 205 -10.00 1.29 -11.48
N GLU A 206 -9.20 1.85 -10.56
CA GLU A 206 -8.37 1.06 -9.65
C GLU A 206 -9.22 0.32 -8.60
N HIS A 207 -10.30 0.96 -8.14
CA HIS A 207 -11.27 0.36 -7.23
C HIS A 207 -11.93 -0.86 -7.86
N GLN A 208 -12.46 -0.71 -9.07
CA GLN A 208 -13.10 -1.79 -9.80
C GLN A 208 -12.12 -2.94 -10.06
N ALA A 209 -10.90 -2.65 -10.50
CA ALA A 209 -9.86 -3.65 -10.72
C ALA A 209 -9.50 -4.39 -9.41
N PHE A 210 -9.51 -3.71 -8.26
CA PHE A 210 -9.27 -4.33 -6.96
C PHE A 210 -10.35 -5.37 -6.65
N VAL A 211 -11.63 -5.00 -6.78
CA VAL A 211 -12.76 -5.88 -6.47
C VAL A 211 -12.82 -7.06 -7.45
N GLU A 212 -12.57 -6.84 -8.73
CA GLU A 212 -12.50 -7.90 -9.74
C GLU A 212 -11.38 -8.90 -9.44
N THR A 213 -10.19 -8.41 -9.10
CA THR A 213 -9.06 -9.26 -8.71
C THR A 213 -9.39 -10.07 -7.46
N ALA A 214 -10.02 -9.44 -6.46
CA ALA A 214 -10.45 -10.12 -5.23
C ALA A 214 -11.51 -11.21 -5.52
N ARG A 215 -12.44 -10.94 -6.45
CA ARG A 215 -13.46 -11.92 -6.87
C ARG A 215 -12.84 -13.10 -7.62
N ALA A 216 -11.85 -12.85 -8.48
CA ALA A 216 -11.21 -13.88 -9.30
C ALA A 216 -10.24 -14.77 -8.50
N HIS A 217 -9.52 -14.20 -7.54
CA HIS A 217 -8.36 -14.86 -6.93
C HIS A 217 -8.38 -14.93 -5.39
N GLY A 218 -9.39 -14.33 -4.75
CA GLY A 218 -9.40 -14.10 -3.30
C GLY A 218 -8.54 -12.90 -2.90
N VAL A 219 -8.46 -12.62 -1.60
CA VAL A 219 -7.71 -11.47 -1.05
C VAL A 219 -7.31 -11.74 0.41
N GLY A 220 -6.13 -11.28 0.87
CA GLY A 220 -5.85 -11.18 2.31
C GLY A 220 -4.45 -11.57 2.83
N ASP A 221 -3.54 -12.16 2.05
CA ASP A 221 -2.21 -12.59 2.51
C ASP A 221 -1.04 -12.17 1.59
N LYS A 222 -1.13 -12.42 0.27
CA LYS A 222 -0.06 -12.18 -0.71
C LYS A 222 -0.26 -10.86 -1.45
N TRP A 223 -0.17 -9.77 -0.70
CA TRP A 223 -0.42 -8.42 -1.21
C TRP A 223 0.48 -7.99 -2.37
N GLY A 224 1.71 -8.49 -2.46
CA GLY A 224 2.57 -8.20 -3.61
C GLY A 224 2.05 -8.88 -4.88
N LEU A 225 1.71 -10.17 -4.81
CA LEU A 225 1.12 -10.85 -5.98
C LEU A 225 -0.20 -10.20 -6.38
N PHE A 226 -1.04 -9.85 -5.42
CA PHE A 226 -2.28 -9.13 -5.66
C PHE A 226 -2.03 -7.80 -6.38
N ALA A 227 -1.07 -7.01 -5.90
CA ALA A 227 -0.73 -5.71 -6.50
C ALA A 227 -0.20 -5.81 -7.93
N SER A 228 0.31 -6.97 -8.37
CA SER A 228 0.73 -7.13 -9.77
C SER A 228 -0.43 -7.03 -10.78
N HIS A 229 -1.68 -7.18 -10.34
CA HIS A 229 -2.88 -6.97 -11.14
C HIS A 229 -3.35 -5.51 -11.16
N LEU A 230 -2.79 -4.66 -10.29
CA LEU A 230 -3.13 -3.25 -10.15
C LEU A 230 -1.96 -2.38 -10.61
N PRO A 231 -1.99 -1.83 -11.83
CA PRO A 231 -0.89 -1.01 -12.32
C PRO A 231 -0.66 0.18 -11.39
N GLN A 232 0.60 0.59 -11.24
CA GLN A 232 1.01 1.75 -10.42
C GLN A 232 0.75 1.65 -8.89
N ARG A 233 0.07 0.60 -8.39
CA ARG A 233 -0.11 0.34 -6.96
C ARG A 233 0.83 -0.76 -6.47
N VAL A 234 1.19 -0.70 -5.20
CA VAL A 234 2.04 -1.71 -4.56
C VAL A 234 1.33 -2.40 -3.42
N GLY A 235 1.85 -3.56 -2.98
CA GLY A 235 1.16 -4.42 -2.02
C GLY A 235 0.81 -3.75 -0.68
N TYR A 236 1.69 -2.90 -0.12
CA TYR A 236 1.33 -2.22 1.13
C TYR A 236 0.16 -1.24 0.95
N GLN A 237 0.06 -0.58 -0.20
CA GLN A 237 -1.06 0.31 -0.52
C GLN A 237 -2.35 -0.51 -0.64
N CYS A 238 -2.30 -1.66 -1.30
CA CYS A 238 -3.44 -2.58 -1.42
C CYS A 238 -3.89 -3.09 -0.05
N SER A 239 -2.96 -3.47 0.83
CA SER A 239 -3.32 -3.94 2.18
C SER A 239 -3.94 -2.86 3.07
N ALA A 240 -3.48 -1.61 2.92
CA ALA A 240 -4.05 -0.49 3.66
C ALA A 240 -5.44 -0.17 3.12
N TYR A 241 -5.58 -0.07 1.80
CA TYR A 241 -6.86 0.16 1.13
C TYR A 241 -7.90 -0.90 1.47
N TYR A 242 -7.47 -2.17 1.54
CA TYR A 242 -8.32 -3.27 1.93
C TYR A 242 -8.97 -3.07 3.30
N ARG A 243 -8.16 -2.75 4.32
CA ARG A 243 -8.64 -2.56 5.69
C ARG A 243 -9.42 -1.25 5.85
N ASP A 244 -8.95 -0.19 5.20
CA ASP A 244 -9.44 1.17 5.49
C ASP A 244 -10.64 1.55 4.61
N VAL A 245 -10.84 0.88 3.46
CA VAL A 245 -11.92 1.19 2.50
C VAL A 245 -12.73 -0.05 2.10
N VAL A 246 -12.09 -1.12 1.66
CA VAL A 246 -12.79 -2.27 1.05
C VAL A 246 -13.61 -3.06 2.07
N ILE A 247 -13.06 -3.35 3.25
CA ILE A 247 -13.81 -4.02 4.31
C ILE A 247 -14.92 -3.12 4.84
N PRO A 248 -14.67 -1.85 5.24
CA PRO A 248 -15.74 -0.96 5.75
C PRO A 248 -16.86 -0.65 4.75
N SER A 249 -16.59 -0.73 3.44
CA SER A 249 -17.60 -0.54 2.39
C SER A 249 -18.49 -1.77 2.15
N GLY A 250 -18.19 -2.92 2.78
CA GLY A 250 -18.98 -4.14 2.64
C GLY A 250 -18.78 -4.86 1.31
N LEU A 251 -17.75 -4.50 0.53
CA LEU A 251 -17.43 -5.15 -0.74
C LEU A 251 -16.82 -6.54 -0.54
N VAL A 252 -16.12 -6.73 0.58
CA VAL A 252 -15.49 -8.00 0.95
C VAL A 252 -15.84 -8.34 2.40
N ILE A 253 -16.27 -9.58 2.62
CA ILE A 253 -16.51 -10.16 3.94
C ILE A 253 -15.36 -11.12 4.28
N ASP A 254 -14.52 -10.73 5.24
CA ASP A 254 -13.41 -11.50 5.78
C ASP A 254 -13.62 -11.77 7.27
N ARG A 255 -13.75 -13.06 7.63
CA ARG A 255 -14.03 -13.48 9.02
C ARG A 255 -12.94 -13.12 10.02
N ARG A 256 -11.73 -12.82 9.54
CA ARG A 256 -10.60 -12.41 10.38
C ARG A 256 -10.70 -10.94 10.78
N PHE A 257 -11.67 -10.20 10.26
CA PHE A 257 -11.95 -8.82 10.61
C PHE A 257 -13.28 -8.70 11.34
N LYS A 258 -13.31 -7.77 12.29
CA LYS A 258 -14.52 -7.31 12.96
C LYS A 258 -14.63 -5.80 12.82
N MET A 259 -15.83 -5.27 12.95
CA MET A 259 -16.08 -3.83 12.92
C MET A 259 -16.26 -3.28 14.32
N THR A 260 -15.65 -2.12 14.58
CA THR A 260 -16.10 -1.26 15.67
C THR A 260 -17.43 -0.62 15.30
N ARG A 261 -18.18 -0.14 16.29
CA ARG A 261 -19.40 0.66 16.04
C ARG A 261 -19.12 1.93 15.21
N ALA A 262 -17.90 2.46 15.29
CA ALA A 262 -17.47 3.61 14.51
C ALA A 262 -17.16 3.29 13.03
N GLY A 263 -17.29 2.03 12.59
CA GLY A 263 -17.05 1.64 11.19
C GLY A 263 -15.58 1.36 10.87
N LYS A 264 -14.74 1.11 11.87
CA LYS A 264 -13.33 0.76 11.67
C LYS A 264 -13.15 -0.76 11.68
N ALA A 265 -12.48 -1.28 10.66
CA ALA A 265 -12.11 -2.69 10.59
C ALA A 265 -10.93 -3.00 11.52
N VAL A 266 -11.10 -4.00 12.38
CA VAL A 266 -10.11 -4.50 13.34
C VAL A 266 -9.81 -5.96 13.02
N TYR A 267 -8.53 -6.27 12.81
CA TYR A 267 -8.08 -7.65 12.58
C TYR A 267 -8.06 -8.42 13.90
N VAL A 268 -8.66 -9.61 13.94
CA VAL A 268 -8.83 -10.43 15.14
C VAL A 268 -8.19 -11.83 15.06
N GLY A 269 -7.66 -12.23 13.90
CA GLY A 269 -6.97 -13.52 13.73
C GLY A 269 -7.56 -14.37 12.63
#